data_AF-A0A9E5YR74-F1
#
_entry.id   AF-A0A9E5YR74-F1
#
_cell.length_a   1.000
_cell.length_b   1.000
_cell.length_c   1.000
_cell.angle_alpha   90.00
_cell.angle_beta   90.00
_cell.angle_gamma   90.00
#
_symmetry.space_group_name_H-M   'P 1'
#
loop_
_entity.id
_entity.type
_entity.pdbx_description
1 polymer ?
#
loop_
_entity_poly.entity_id
_entity_poly.type
_entity_poly.pdbx_seq_one_letter_code
_entity_poly.pdbx_strand_id
1 'polypeptide(L)'
;MKKVYICKSCGKVMKDAEDFSGGEIGKDYCSNCTDEFGYRKSYSHIIKDTKEFLIKHLSISEEESEKMALENIARIPFWAQKEKIMLSKKKNCNY
;
A
#
# COMPACT_ATOMS: atom_id res chain seq x y z
N MET A 1 3.97 22.76 13.77
CA MET A 1 4.37 21.44 13.21
C MET A 1 3.94 21.36 11.76
N LYS A 2 4.83 20.93 10.85
CA LYS A 2 4.42 20.62 9.47
C LYS A 2 3.57 19.35 9.47
N LYS A 3 2.46 19.35 8.73
CA LYS A 3 1.61 18.16 8.57
C LYS A 3 2.38 17.10 7.78
N VAL A 4 2.40 15.88 8.29
CA VAL A 4 3.01 14.72 7.61
C VAL A 4 1.90 13.95 6.90
N TYR A 5 2.08 13.67 5.62
CA TYR A 5 1.17 12.86 4.83
C TYR A 5 1.78 11.48 4.59
N ILE A 6 0.99 10.43 4.82
CA ILE A 6 1.41 9.04 4.67
C ILE A 6 0.37 8.36 3.80
N CYS A 7 0.83 7.70 2.73
CA CYS A 7 -0.03 6.94 1.84
C CYS A 7 -0.72 5.81 2.62
N LYS A 8 -2.06 5.79 2.61
CA LYS A 8 -2.86 4.79 3.32
C LYS A 8 -2.71 3.38 2.77
N SER A 9 -2.17 3.21 1.55
CA SER A 9 -2.02 1.91 0.88
C SER A 9 -0.65 1.26 1.10
N CYS A 10 0.45 2.03 1.09
CA CYS A 10 1.80 1.48 1.17
C CYS A 10 2.68 2.10 2.26
N GLY A 11 2.19 3.10 3.00
CA GLY A 11 2.97 3.75 4.06
C GLY A 11 4.04 4.73 3.58
N LYS A 12 4.16 5.00 2.26
CA LYS A 12 5.08 6.01 1.73
C LYS A 12 4.76 7.40 2.29
N VAL A 13 5.79 8.08 2.79
CA VAL A 13 5.70 9.51 3.16
C VAL A 13 5.58 10.36 1.89
N MET A 14 4.63 11.29 1.90
CA MET A 14 4.34 12.20 0.79
C MET A 14 4.68 13.64 1.21
N LYS A 15 5.52 14.30 0.43
CA LYS A 15 6.06 15.63 0.73
C LYS A 15 5.71 16.64 -0.36
N ASP A 16 5.95 16.27 -1.61
CA ASP A 16 5.77 17.13 -2.78
C ASP A 16 4.53 16.72 -3.56
N ALA A 17 4.02 17.61 -4.42
CA ALA A 17 2.76 17.38 -5.15
C ALA A 17 2.76 16.06 -5.93
N GLU A 18 3.89 15.74 -6.55
CA GLU A 18 4.14 14.55 -7.38
C GLU A 18 4.08 13.24 -6.57
N ASP A 19 4.25 13.33 -5.25
CA ASP A 19 4.08 12.18 -4.38
C ASP A 19 2.62 11.76 -4.26
N PHE A 20 1.66 12.68 -4.45
CA PHE A 20 0.24 12.44 -4.27
C PHE A 20 -0.41 11.97 -5.57
N SER A 21 -1.43 11.12 -5.44
CA SER A 21 -2.28 10.74 -6.57
C SER A 21 -2.80 11.98 -7.30
N GLY A 22 -2.50 12.09 -8.61
CA GLY A 22 -2.93 13.20 -9.44
C GLY A 22 -2.26 14.55 -9.15
N GLY A 23 -1.16 14.59 -8.39
CA GLY A 23 -0.47 15.85 -8.08
C GLY A 23 -1.16 16.70 -7.00
N GLU A 24 -2.20 16.18 -6.36
CA GLU A 24 -3.02 16.95 -5.42
C GLU A 24 -2.60 16.72 -3.97
N ILE A 25 -1.99 17.75 -3.35
CA ILE A 25 -1.56 17.68 -1.94
C ILE A 25 -2.77 17.39 -1.04
N GLY A 26 -2.62 16.36 -0.21
CA GLY A 26 -3.62 15.95 0.77
C GLY A 26 -4.47 14.75 0.39
N LYS A 27 -4.26 14.17 -0.79
CA LYS A 27 -4.84 12.86 -1.13
C LYS A 27 -4.36 11.76 -0.20
N ASP A 28 -5.20 10.75 -0.06
CA ASP A 28 -4.98 9.59 0.80
C ASP A 28 -3.92 8.61 0.28
N TYR A 29 -3.64 8.63 -1.02
CA TYR A 29 -2.76 7.69 -1.70
C TYR A 29 -1.66 8.41 -2.46
N CYS A 30 -0.50 7.77 -2.54
CA CYS A 30 0.59 8.24 -3.38
C CYS A 30 0.35 7.90 -4.85
N SER A 31 1.03 8.63 -5.74
CA SER A 31 1.00 8.43 -7.19
C SER A 31 1.33 6.99 -7.62
N ASN A 32 2.22 6.29 -6.90
CA ASN A 32 2.57 4.90 -7.22
C ASN A 32 1.49 3.87 -6.85
N CYS A 33 0.58 4.22 -5.94
CA CYS A 33 -0.47 3.32 -5.45
C CYS A 33 -1.76 3.42 -6.24
N THR A 34 -1.85 4.35 -7.19
CA THR A 34 -3.01 4.57 -8.05
C THR A 34 -2.67 4.32 -9.51
N ASP A 35 -3.68 4.08 -10.33
CA ASP A 35 -3.56 4.08 -11.78
C ASP A 35 -3.71 5.51 -12.36
N GLU A 36 -3.70 5.61 -13.69
CA GLU A 36 -3.85 6.88 -14.43
C GLU A 36 -5.18 7.60 -14.17
N PHE A 37 -6.20 6.88 -13.71
CA PHE A 37 -7.51 7.42 -13.36
C PHE A 37 -7.63 7.73 -11.86
N GLY A 38 -6.57 7.50 -11.08
CA GLY A 38 -6.54 7.72 -9.64
C GLY A 38 -7.16 6.58 -8.82
N TYR A 39 -7.51 5.45 -9.42
CA TYR A 39 -8.00 4.28 -8.68
C TYR A 39 -6.84 3.51 -8.05
N ARG A 40 -6.99 3.17 -6.77
CA ARG A 40 -5.98 2.40 -6.04
C ARG A 40 -5.78 1.00 -6.65
N LYS A 41 -4.52 0.68 -6.96
CA LYS A 41 -4.06 -0.64 -7.43
C LYS A 41 -4.42 -1.77 -6.46
N SER A 42 -4.60 -2.98 -6.97
CA SER A 42 -4.92 -4.18 -6.20
C SER A 42 -3.86 -4.50 -5.14
N TYR A 43 -4.25 -5.26 -4.11
CA TYR A 43 -3.32 -5.73 -3.08
C TYR A 43 -2.09 -6.44 -3.70
N SER A 44 -2.33 -7.34 -4.66
CA SER A 44 -1.28 -8.05 -5.38
C SER A 44 -0.30 -7.13 -6.12
N HIS A 45 -0.79 -6.06 -6.74
CA HIS A 45 0.07 -5.06 -7.37
C HIS A 45 0.89 -4.29 -6.33
N ILE A 46 0.29 -3.90 -5.21
CA ILE A 46 1.04 -3.21 -4.14
C ILE A 46 2.14 -4.11 -3.56
N ILE A 47 1.89 -5.41 -3.39
CA ILE A 47 2.92 -6.38 -2.98
C ILE A 47 4.05 -6.46 -4.02
N LYS A 48 3.71 -6.59 -5.31
CA LYS A 48 4.70 -6.65 -6.40
C LYS A 48 5.57 -5.39 -6.42
N ASP A 49 4.96 -4.21 -6.43
CA ASP A 49 5.69 -2.93 -6.48
C ASP A 49 6.58 -2.75 -5.22
N THR A 50 6.10 -3.21 -4.05
CA THR A 50 6.88 -3.18 -2.80
C THR A 50 8.06 -4.16 -2.86
N LYS A 51 7.86 -5.35 -3.40
CA LYS A 51 8.91 -6.36 -3.61
C LYS A 51 10.03 -5.77 -4.48
N GLU A 52 9.68 -5.20 -5.63
CA GLU A 52 10.63 -4.59 -6.56
C GLU A 52 11.40 -3.42 -5.91
N PHE A 53 10.70 -2.60 -5.10
CA PHE A 53 11.33 -1.55 -4.32
C PHE A 53 12.36 -2.12 -3.32
N LEU A 54 12.01 -3.17 -2.58
CA LEU A 54 12.89 -3.78 -1.58
C LEU A 54 14.13 -4.42 -2.22
N ILE A 55 13.98 -5.13 -3.33
CA ILE A 55 15.12 -5.69 -4.10
C ILE A 55 16.06 -4.55 -4.52
N LYS A 56 15.50 -3.49 -5.09
CA LYS A 56 16.28 -2.35 -5.60
C LYS A 56 17.06 -1.61 -4.51
N HIS A 57 16.48 -1.47 -3.32
CA HIS A 57 17.03 -0.61 -2.27
C HIS A 57 17.78 -1.34 -1.15
N LEU A 58 17.47 -2.61 -0.91
CA LEU A 58 18.07 -3.40 0.17
C LEU A 58 19.01 -4.49 -0.33
N SER A 59 19.08 -4.72 -1.65
CA SER A 59 19.93 -5.75 -2.28
C SER A 59 19.72 -7.16 -1.67
N ILE A 60 18.47 -7.47 -1.32
CA ILE A 60 18.04 -8.76 -0.76
C ILE A 60 17.55 -9.71 -1.86
N SER A 61 17.42 -10.99 -1.52
CA SER A 61 16.88 -12.00 -2.44
C SER A 61 15.41 -11.75 -2.77
N GLU A 62 14.95 -12.35 -3.88
CA GLU A 62 13.54 -12.28 -4.27
C GLU A 62 12.63 -12.87 -3.18
N GLU A 63 12.99 -14.02 -2.62
CA GLU A 63 12.23 -14.66 -1.54
C GLU A 63 12.10 -13.78 -0.30
N GLU A 64 13.22 -13.19 0.15
CA GLU A 64 13.21 -12.33 1.33
C GLU A 64 12.43 -11.04 1.07
N SER A 65 12.53 -10.49 -0.15
CA SER A 65 11.76 -9.31 -0.54
C SER A 65 10.25 -9.56 -0.61
N GLU A 66 9.82 -10.76 -1.04
CA GLU A 66 8.41 -11.14 -1.08
C GLU A 66 7.84 -11.25 0.34
N LYS A 67 8.57 -11.95 1.22
CA LYS A 67 8.19 -12.08 2.64
C LYS A 67 8.08 -10.71 3.30
N MET A 68 9.09 -9.85 3.15
CA MET A 68 9.06 -8.49 3.70
C MET A 68 7.91 -7.66 3.13
N ALA A 69 7.63 -7.75 1.82
CA ALA A 69 6.52 -7.03 1.21
C ALA A 69 5.18 -7.46 1.81
N LEU A 70 4.94 -8.77 1.96
CA LEU A 70 3.73 -9.32 2.57
C LEU A 70 3.57 -8.83 4.02
N GLU A 71 4.62 -8.94 4.84
CA GLU A 71 4.58 -8.54 6.24
C GLU A 71 4.36 -7.02 6.40
N ASN A 72 5.04 -6.21 5.60
CA ASN A 72 4.94 -4.75 5.68
C ASN A 72 3.55 -4.27 5.28
N ILE A 73 3.02 -4.76 4.15
CA ILE A 73 1.74 -4.31 3.62
C ILE A 73 0.57 -4.85 4.47
N ALA A 74 0.68 -6.06 5.03
CA ALA A 74 -0.35 -6.60 5.94
C ALA A 74 -0.52 -5.75 7.21
N ARG A 75 0.53 -5.08 7.69
CA ARG A 75 0.49 -4.20 8.87
C ARG A 75 -0.08 -2.81 8.58
N ILE A 76 -0.24 -2.43 7.32
CA ILE A 76 -0.85 -1.14 6.96
C ILE A 76 -2.33 -1.16 7.38
N PRO A 77 -2.82 -0.14 8.13
CA PRO A 77 -4.18 -0.14 8.68
C PRO A 77 -5.28 -0.37 7.66
N PHE A 78 -5.14 0.17 6.44
CA PHE A 78 -6.09 0.00 5.36
C PHE A 78 -6.29 -1.48 4.98
N TRP A 79 -5.20 -2.24 4.87
CA TRP A 79 -5.24 -3.65 4.49
C TRP A 79 -5.63 -4.55 5.67
N ALA A 80 -5.10 -4.28 6.85
CA ALA A 80 -5.47 -5.00 8.08
C ALA A 80 -6.98 -4.90 8.39
N GLN A 81 -7.59 -3.74 8.17
CA GLN A 81 -9.05 -3.58 8.35
C GLN A 81 -9.84 -4.33 7.28
N LYS A 82 -9.41 -4.30 6.02
CA LYS A 82 -10.05 -5.07 4.95
C LYS A 82 -10.07 -6.56 5.26
N GLU A 83 -8.96 -7.12 5.72
CA GLU A 83 -8.89 -8.53 6.12
C GLU A 83 -9.93 -8.85 7.20
N LYS A 84 -10.00 -8.05 8.27
CA LYS A 84 -11.00 -8.22 9.35
C LYS A 84 -12.44 -8.17 8.83
N ILE A 85 -12.74 -7.23 7.93
CA ILE A 85 -14.08 -7.11 7.31
C ILE A 85 -14.39 -8.33 6.43
N MET A 86 -13.42 -8.83 5.66
CA MET A 86 -13.63 -10.01 4.83
C MET A 86 -13.84 -11.27 5.68
N LEU A 87 -13.07 -11.42 6.77
CA LEU A 87 -13.23 -12.52 7.72
C LEU A 87 -14.57 -12.47 8.45
N SER A 88 -15.05 -11.29 8.85
CA SER A 88 -16.37 -11.16 9.48
C SER A 88 -17.51 -11.46 8.51
N LYS A 89 -17.42 -11.03 7.25
CA LYS A 89 -18.40 -11.37 6.20
C LYS A 89 -18.44 -12.87 5.91
N LYS A 90 -17.27 -13.53 5.84
CA LYS A 90 -17.21 -14.99 5.62
C LYS A 90 -17.88 -15.78 6.75
N LYS A 91 -17.74 -15.35 8.01
CA LYS A 91 -18.45 -15.95 9.15
C LYS A 91 -19.97 -15.81 9.05
N ASN A 92 -20.45 -14.73 8.45
CA ASN A 92 -21.88 -14.43 8.30
C ASN A 92 -22.52 -15.02 7.03
N CYS A 93 -21.72 -15.57 6.10
CA CYS A 93 -22.19 -16.18 4.84
C CYS A 93 -22.09 -17.71 4.82
N ASN A 94 -21.75 -18.35 5.95
CA ASN A 94 -21.91 -19.80 6.08
C ASN A 94 -23.40 -20.10 6.33
N TYR A 95 -24.17 -20.22 5.24
CA TYR A 95 -25.53 -20.76 5.23
C TYR A 95 -25.49 -22.26 4.90
#